data_AF-Q03D20-F1
#
_entry.id   AF-Q03D20-F1
#
_cell.length_a   1.000
_cell.length_b   1.000
_cell.length_c   1.000
_cell.angle_alpha   90.00
_cell.angle_beta   90.00
_cell.angle_gamma   90.00
#
_symmetry.space_group_name_H-M   'P 1'
#
loop_
_entity.id
_entity.type
_entity.pdbx_description
1 polymer ?
#
loop_
_entity_poly.entity_id
_entity_poly.type
_entity_poly.pdbx_seq_one_letter_code
_entity_poly.pdbx_strand_id
1 'polypeptide(L)'
;MKNKFRISPPLILFSLTFIGVLLMSNWVLLQTSLAAFWVLCCAIMTLNVGYLEQPIKKTKNWTKVALYIALGLSLFMLLMSTHETSLSTGGEVPTSVMYDSRPIPITIKNKHYVLTVSARTTMIMTIRYNVYQRKGVFYTRINTAPYIVASTNSRLTKAHTWIFKNSVVKNQDINLNHNTQLMNWSSHLWHSDIATHP
;
A
#
# COMPACT_ATOMS: atom_id res chain seq x y z
N MET A 1 35.96 -19.69 -18.97
CA MET A 1 36.13 -18.77 -17.82
C MET A 1 34.79 -18.62 -17.11
N LYS A 2 34.67 -19.05 -15.85
CA LYS A 2 33.46 -18.78 -15.04
C LYS A 2 33.52 -17.30 -14.61
N ASN A 3 32.78 -16.42 -15.29
CA ASN A 3 32.49 -15.09 -14.77
C ASN A 3 31.66 -15.25 -13.50
N LYS A 4 32.32 -15.41 -12.35
CA LYS A 4 31.66 -15.32 -11.05
C LYS A 4 31.19 -13.87 -10.94
N PHE A 5 29.88 -13.66 -10.98
CA PHE A 5 29.25 -12.42 -10.54
C PHE A 5 29.78 -12.12 -9.14
N ARG A 6 30.65 -11.13 -9.02
CA ARG A 6 31.17 -10.69 -7.72
C ARG A 6 30.17 -9.69 -7.19
N ILE A 7 29.29 -10.14 -6.30
CA ILE A 7 28.31 -9.28 -5.66
C ILE A 7 29.07 -8.30 -4.76
N SER A 8 28.95 -7.01 -5.05
CA SER A 8 29.57 -5.95 -4.25
C SER A 8 28.81 -5.74 -2.94
N PRO A 9 29.46 -5.29 -1.85
CA PRO A 9 28.79 -5.01 -0.59
C PRO A 9 27.56 -4.08 -0.71
N PRO A 10 27.56 -3.02 -1.56
CA PRO A 10 26.38 -2.20 -1.80
C PRO A 10 25.21 -2.97 -2.42
N LEU A 11 25.46 -3.91 -3.33
CA LEU A 11 24.43 -4.76 -3.92
C LEU A 11 23.84 -5.75 -2.89
N ILE A 12 24.66 -6.26 -1.96
CA ILE A 12 24.18 -7.08 -0.85
C ILE A 12 23.24 -6.27 0.03
N LEU A 13 23.68 -5.07 0.44
CA LEU A 13 22.86 -4.17 1.25
C LEU A 13 21.55 -3.81 0.55
N PHE A 14 21.62 -3.46 -0.73
CA PHE A 14 20.44 -3.20 -1.55
C PHE A 14 19.48 -4.40 -1.54
N SER A 15 19.99 -5.61 -1.76
CA SER A 15 19.17 -6.83 -1.82
C SER A 15 18.49 -7.12 -0.48
N LEU A 16 19.20 -6.95 0.63
CA LEU A 16 18.64 -7.10 1.98
C LEU A 16 17.54 -6.06 2.24
N THR A 17 17.80 -4.79 1.91
CA THR A 17 16.79 -3.73 2.07
C THR A 17 15.60 -3.95 1.16
N PHE A 18 15.81 -4.38 -0.10
CA PHE A 18 14.74 -4.73 -1.04
C PHE A 18 13.84 -5.84 -0.48
N ILE A 19 14.41 -6.91 0.06
CA ILE A 19 13.65 -7.98 0.72
C ILE A 19 12.89 -7.42 1.93
N GLY A 20 13.53 -6.58 2.75
CA GLY A 20 12.89 -5.92 3.89
C GLY A 20 11.67 -5.09 3.47
N VAL A 21 11.79 -4.31 2.39
CA VAL A 21 10.67 -3.54 1.81
C VAL A 21 9.54 -4.48 1.40
N LEU A 22 9.83 -5.57 0.68
CA LEU A 22 8.80 -6.52 0.24
C LEU A 22 8.07 -7.19 1.41
N LEU A 23 8.77 -7.53 2.49
CA LEU A 23 8.19 -8.17 3.67
C LEU A 23 7.30 -7.24 4.49
N MET A 24 7.62 -5.94 4.54
CA MET A 24 6.85 -4.92 5.27
C MET A 24 5.70 -4.31 4.43
N SER A 25 5.71 -4.58 3.12
CA SER A 25 4.77 -4.00 2.17
C SER A 25 3.34 -4.46 2.43
N ASN A 26 2.38 -3.57 2.16
CA ASN A 26 0.98 -3.98 2.06
C ASN A 26 0.82 -4.86 0.81
N TRP A 27 0.46 -6.13 1.00
CA TRP A 27 0.43 -7.12 -0.09
C TRP A 27 -0.53 -6.74 -1.24
N VAL A 28 -1.56 -5.93 -0.96
CA VAL A 28 -2.49 -5.42 -1.99
C VAL A 28 -1.78 -4.38 -2.86
N LEU A 29 -1.06 -3.46 -2.23
CA LEU A 29 -0.31 -2.42 -2.93
C LEU A 29 0.87 -2.97 -3.71
N LEU A 30 1.52 -4.01 -3.19
CA LEU A 30 2.55 -4.75 -3.92
C LEU A 30 2.01 -5.35 -5.24
N GLN A 31 0.70 -5.61 -5.31
CA GLN A 31 0.00 -6.13 -6.50
C GLN A 31 -0.70 -5.02 -7.30
N THR A 32 -0.25 -3.78 -7.20
CA THR A 32 -0.67 -2.67 -8.08
C THR A 32 0.28 -2.54 -9.27
N SER A 33 -0.20 -1.93 -10.35
CA SER A 33 0.62 -1.66 -11.54
C SER A 33 1.80 -0.73 -11.21
N LEU A 34 1.63 0.22 -10.30
CA LEU A 34 2.68 1.14 -9.87
C LEU A 34 3.81 0.40 -9.12
N ALA A 35 3.47 -0.45 -8.16
CA ALA A 35 4.47 -1.26 -7.47
C ALA A 35 5.19 -2.21 -8.43
N ALA A 36 4.46 -2.85 -9.34
CA ALA A 36 5.04 -3.73 -10.36
C ALA A 36 6.04 -2.99 -11.26
N PHE A 37 5.73 -1.75 -11.66
CA PHE A 37 6.66 -0.89 -12.41
C PHE A 37 7.95 -0.66 -11.62
N TRP A 38 7.87 -0.29 -10.33
CA TRP A 38 9.06 -0.04 -9.53
C TRP A 38 9.87 -1.30 -9.20
N VAL A 39 9.21 -2.45 -9.03
CA VAL A 39 9.90 -3.75 -8.94
C VAL A 39 10.72 -4.02 -10.21
N LEU A 40 10.14 -3.76 -11.38
CA LEU A 40 10.85 -3.91 -12.66
C LEU A 40 12.01 -2.93 -12.78
N CYS A 41 11.83 -1.67 -12.39
CA CYS A 41 12.91 -0.68 -12.34
C CYS A 41 14.06 -1.14 -11.44
N CYS A 42 13.77 -1.63 -10.23
CA CYS A 42 14.78 -2.19 -9.34
C CYS A 42 15.55 -3.33 -10.02
N ALA A 43 14.85 -4.28 -10.64
CA ALA A 43 15.47 -5.41 -11.33
C ALA A 43 16.41 -4.94 -12.47
N ILE A 44 15.94 -4.03 -13.33
CA ILE A 44 16.72 -3.48 -14.44
C ILE A 44 17.96 -2.73 -13.92
N MET A 45 17.81 -1.92 -12.86
CA MET A 45 18.93 -1.17 -12.28
C MET A 45 19.95 -2.12 -11.64
N THR A 46 19.52 -3.16 -10.92
CA THR A 46 20.41 -4.18 -10.37
C THR A 46 21.20 -4.89 -11.45
N LEU A 47 20.56 -5.26 -12.57
CA LEU A 47 21.24 -5.86 -13.73
C LEU A 47 22.28 -4.92 -14.33
N ASN A 48 21.95 -3.64 -14.50
CA ASN A 48 22.89 -2.64 -15.00
C ASN A 48 24.09 -2.45 -14.07
N VAL A 49 23.88 -2.41 -12.75
CA VAL A 49 24.98 -2.28 -11.78
C VAL A 49 25.88 -3.50 -11.86
N GLY A 50 25.30 -4.71 -11.79
CA GLY A 50 26.07 -5.95 -11.89
C GLY A 50 26.82 -6.10 -13.21
N TYR A 51 26.28 -5.58 -14.31
CA TYR A 51 26.96 -5.56 -15.61
C TYR A 51 28.16 -4.59 -15.65
N LEU A 52 28.04 -3.40 -15.06
CA LEU A 52 29.13 -2.41 -15.03
C LEU A 52 30.22 -2.73 -14.01
N GLU A 53 29.94 -3.58 -13.02
CA GLU A 53 30.91 -4.05 -12.03
C GLU A 53 31.78 -5.22 -12.53
N GLN A 54 31.52 -5.74 -13.73
CA GLN A 54 32.37 -6.78 -14.31
C GLN A 54 33.81 -6.27 -14.52
N PRO A 55 34.83 -7.05 -14.13
CA PRO A 55 36.23 -6.60 -14.12
C PRO A 55 36.79 -6.23 -15.50
N ILE A 56 36.09 -6.61 -16.57
CA ILE A 56 36.49 -6.37 -17.97
C ILE A 56 36.11 -4.95 -18.42
N LYS A 57 35.18 -4.26 -17.74
CA LYS A 57 34.67 -2.95 -18.17
C LYS A 57 35.35 -1.78 -17.47
N LYS A 58 36.07 -0.96 -18.24
CA LYS A 58 36.47 0.38 -17.83
C LYS A 58 35.27 1.33 -17.94
N THR A 59 34.63 1.60 -16.81
CA THR A 59 33.49 2.51 -16.71
C THR A 59 33.90 3.76 -15.93
N LYS A 60 33.53 4.96 -16.40
CA LYS A 60 33.78 6.23 -15.70
C LYS A 60 33.15 6.21 -14.30
N ASN A 61 33.83 6.77 -13.30
CA ASN A 61 33.33 6.79 -11.91
C ASN A 61 31.96 7.48 -11.77
N TRP A 62 31.74 8.60 -12.48
CA TRP A 62 30.46 9.32 -12.46
C TRP A 62 29.28 8.46 -12.90
N THR A 63 29.46 7.60 -13.91
CA THR A 63 28.40 6.68 -14.38
C THR A 63 28.04 5.66 -13.31
N LYS A 64 29.02 5.14 -12.55
CA LYS A 64 28.77 4.22 -11.44
C LYS A 64 27.98 4.91 -10.33
N VAL A 65 28.40 6.12 -9.94
CA VAL A 65 27.70 6.91 -8.90
C VAL A 65 26.25 7.18 -9.30
N ALA A 66 26.02 7.66 -10.52
CA ALA A 66 24.67 7.94 -11.02
C ALA A 66 23.77 6.69 -11.00
N LEU A 67 24.32 5.53 -11.36
CA LEU A 67 23.58 4.28 -11.37
C LEU A 67 23.22 3.80 -9.95
N TYR A 68 24.13 3.96 -8.99
CA TYR A 68 23.85 3.67 -7.58
C TYR A 68 22.80 4.61 -6.98
N ILE A 69 22.81 5.89 -7.36
CA ILE A 69 21.76 6.85 -6.98
C ILE A 69 20.41 6.43 -7.58
N ALA A 70 20.38 6.09 -8.87
CA ALA A 70 19.16 5.62 -9.53
C ALA A 70 18.63 4.32 -8.91
N LEU A 71 19.52 3.40 -8.52
CA LEU A 71 19.17 2.18 -7.81
C LEU A 71 18.54 2.49 -6.45
N GLY A 72 19.17 3.36 -5.65
CA GLY A 72 18.63 3.81 -4.36
C GLY A 72 17.27 4.50 -4.50
N LEU A 73 17.12 5.37 -5.51
CA LEU A 73 15.86 6.05 -5.78
C LEU A 73 14.75 5.06 -6.20
N SER A 74 15.07 4.06 -7.02
CA SER A 74 14.10 3.04 -7.42
C SER A 74 13.57 2.25 -6.20
N LEU A 75 14.44 1.94 -5.23
CA LEU A 75 14.06 1.26 -4.00
C LEU A 75 13.20 2.15 -3.10
N PHE A 76 13.54 3.43 -3.00
CA PHE A 76 12.72 4.40 -2.28
C PHE A 76 11.32 4.53 -2.90
N MET A 77 11.24 4.61 -4.23
CA MET A 77 9.97 4.68 -4.93
C MET A 77 9.15 3.38 -4.81
N LEU A 78 9.82 2.22 -4.77
CA LEU A 78 9.17 0.96 -4.47
C LEU A 78 8.54 0.99 -3.08
N LEU A 79 9.30 1.38 -2.04
CA LEU A 79 8.79 1.54 -0.67
C LEU A 79 7.56 2.45 -0.63
N MET A 80 7.62 3.61 -1.29
CA MET A 80 6.49 4.54 -1.33
C MET A 80 5.29 4.00 -2.10
N SER A 81 5.50 3.09 -3.06
CA SER A 81 4.42 2.52 -3.89
C SER A 81 3.76 1.29 -3.27
N THR A 82 4.42 0.64 -2.30
CA THR A 82 3.91 -0.55 -1.61
C THR A 82 3.27 -0.26 -0.25
N HIS A 83 3.22 1.02 0.13
CA HIS A 83 2.50 1.56 1.27
C HIS A 83 1.46 2.58 0.82
N GLU A 84 0.39 2.78 1.59
CA GLU A 84 -0.66 3.76 1.28
C GLU A 84 -0.11 5.17 1.52
N THR A 85 0.52 5.69 0.48
CA THR A 85 1.12 7.02 0.42
C THR A 85 0.40 7.89 -0.60
N SER A 86 0.64 9.19 -0.52
CA SER A 86 0.16 10.13 -1.55
C SER A 86 0.66 9.75 -2.95
N LEU A 87 1.83 9.09 -3.08
CA LEU A 87 2.30 8.57 -4.36
C LEU A 87 1.41 7.42 -4.88
N SER A 88 1.17 6.42 -4.04
CA SER A 88 0.38 5.23 -4.40
C SER A 88 -1.10 5.51 -4.65
N THR A 89 -1.60 6.62 -4.11
CA THR A 89 -3.03 7.01 -4.14
C THR A 89 -3.31 8.22 -5.03
N GLY A 90 -2.32 8.74 -5.74
CA GLY A 90 -2.51 9.91 -6.61
C GLY A 90 -2.76 11.23 -5.86
N GLY A 91 -2.33 11.33 -4.59
CA GLY A 91 -2.45 12.53 -3.76
C GLY A 91 -3.66 12.56 -2.83
N GLU A 92 -4.58 11.60 -2.97
CA GLU A 92 -5.88 11.64 -2.28
C GLU A 92 -5.83 11.14 -0.83
N VAL A 93 -4.74 10.48 -0.45
CA VAL A 93 -4.54 9.96 0.90
C VAL A 93 -3.25 10.53 1.48
N PRO A 94 -3.31 11.22 2.62
CA PRO A 94 -2.11 11.66 3.32
C PRO A 94 -1.28 10.46 3.79
N THR A 95 0.00 10.41 3.40
CA THR A 95 0.92 9.31 3.77
C THR A 95 0.94 9.04 5.27
N SER A 96 0.98 10.07 6.10
CA SER A 96 1.05 9.98 7.57
C SER A 96 -0.14 9.25 8.21
N VAL A 97 -1.20 9.02 7.44
CA VAL A 97 -2.48 8.51 7.92
C VAL A 97 -2.67 7.03 7.60
N MET A 98 -2.18 6.56 6.45
CA MET A 98 -2.43 5.18 6.00
C MET A 98 -1.17 4.37 5.72
N TYR A 99 0.03 4.92 5.91
CA TYR A 99 1.29 4.21 5.65
C TYR A 99 1.35 2.78 6.24
N ASP A 100 0.93 2.60 7.50
CA ASP A 100 0.88 1.30 8.21
C ASP A 100 -0.44 0.52 8.02
N SER A 101 -1.15 0.79 6.92
CA SER A 101 -2.44 0.15 6.66
C SER A 101 -2.31 -1.36 6.50
N ARG A 102 -3.29 -2.08 7.06
CA ARG A 102 -3.36 -3.53 6.98
C ARG A 102 -4.41 -3.98 5.98
N PRO A 103 -4.07 -4.86 5.04
CA PRO A 103 -5.03 -5.41 4.09
C PRO A 103 -5.91 -6.49 4.74
N ILE A 104 -7.23 -6.40 4.55
CA ILE A 104 -8.23 -7.33 5.07
C ILE A 104 -9.19 -7.71 3.92
N PRO A 105 -9.20 -8.97 3.47
CA PRO A 105 -10.15 -9.44 2.46
C PRO A 105 -11.60 -9.31 2.94
N ILE A 106 -12.49 -8.95 2.03
CA ILE A 106 -13.91 -8.84 2.32
C ILE A 106 -14.76 -9.24 1.12
N THR A 107 -15.88 -9.91 1.39
CA THR A 107 -16.91 -10.19 0.39
C THR A 107 -18.14 -9.34 0.66
N ILE A 108 -18.61 -8.63 -0.36
CA ILE A 108 -19.82 -7.80 -0.34
C ILE A 108 -20.67 -8.21 -1.54
N LYS A 109 -21.90 -8.68 -1.31
CA LYS A 109 -22.85 -9.13 -2.35
C LYS A 109 -22.17 -10.01 -3.43
N ASN A 110 -21.51 -11.07 -2.97
CA ASN A 110 -20.79 -12.07 -3.78
C ASN A 110 -19.61 -11.53 -4.63
N LYS A 111 -19.19 -10.28 -4.45
CA LYS A 111 -17.96 -9.73 -5.03
C LYS A 111 -16.86 -9.62 -3.99
N HIS A 112 -15.64 -9.95 -4.40
CA HIS A 112 -14.45 -9.92 -3.57
C HIS A 112 -13.75 -8.57 -3.67
N TYR A 113 -13.45 -8.00 -2.51
CA TYR A 113 -12.69 -6.77 -2.35
C TYR A 113 -11.62 -6.99 -1.28
N VAL A 114 -10.70 -6.04 -1.19
CA VAL A 114 -9.76 -5.96 -0.07
C VAL A 114 -9.82 -4.56 0.51
N LEU A 115 -9.98 -4.49 1.82
CA LEU A 115 -9.89 -3.24 2.57
C LEU A 115 -8.45 -3.04 2.99
N THR A 116 -7.86 -1.87 2.75
CA THR A 116 -6.68 -1.45 3.51
C THR A 116 -7.16 -0.57 4.65
N VAL A 117 -6.78 -0.93 5.88
CA VAL A 117 -7.32 -0.35 7.10
C VAL A 117 -6.21 0.28 7.94
N SER A 118 -6.40 1.53 8.32
CA SER A 118 -5.57 2.21 9.31
C SER A 118 -6.46 2.71 10.45
N ALA A 119 -6.10 2.36 11.68
CA ALA A 119 -6.79 2.82 12.87
C ALA A 119 -5.83 3.63 13.72
N ARG A 120 -6.24 4.85 14.08
CA ARG A 120 -5.45 5.74 14.92
C ARG A 120 -6.28 6.22 16.10
N THR A 121 -5.74 6.05 17.30
CA THR A 121 -6.37 6.52 18.52
C THR A 121 -5.63 7.76 18.99
N THR A 122 -6.26 8.92 18.87
CA THR A 122 -5.82 10.16 19.54
C THR A 122 -6.85 10.53 20.61
N MET A 123 -7.59 11.64 20.45
CA MET A 123 -8.75 11.96 21.29
C MET A 123 -10.01 11.19 20.87
N ILE A 124 -10.13 10.90 19.59
CA ILE A 124 -11.21 10.11 18.99
C ILE A 124 -10.55 8.99 18.20
N MET A 125 -11.01 7.75 18.38
CA MET A 125 -10.52 6.66 17.56
C MET A 125 -11.03 6.85 16.13
N THR A 126 -10.13 7.00 15.18
CA THR A 126 -10.47 7.17 13.77
C THR A 126 -9.97 5.97 12.97
N ILE A 127 -10.91 5.29 12.33
CA ILE A 127 -10.65 4.19 11.41
C ILE A 127 -10.82 4.71 9.99
N ARG A 128 -9.84 4.39 9.13
CA ARG A 128 -9.87 4.76 7.72
C ARG A 128 -9.76 3.52 6.86
N TYR A 129 -10.52 3.53 5.77
CA TYR A 129 -10.63 2.42 4.84
C TYR A 129 -10.39 2.91 3.41
N ASN A 130 -9.46 2.28 2.70
CA ASN A 130 -9.51 2.24 1.24
C ASN A 130 -9.97 0.86 0.79
N VAL A 131 -10.61 0.84 -0.37
CA VAL A 131 -11.20 -0.35 -0.96
C VAL A 131 -10.50 -0.62 -2.27
N TYR A 132 -10.00 -1.83 -2.42
CA TYR A 132 -9.37 -2.32 -3.62
C TYR A 132 -10.21 -3.43 -4.23
N GLN A 133 -10.31 -3.38 -5.55
CA GLN A 133 -10.87 -4.46 -6.34
C GLN A 133 -9.80 -4.97 -7.29
N ARG A 134 -9.74 -6.29 -7.48
CA ARG A 134 -8.90 -6.89 -8.51
C ARG A 134 -9.52 -6.59 -9.87
N LYS A 135 -8.79 -5.89 -10.73
CA LYS A 135 -9.14 -5.64 -12.14
C LYS A 135 -8.06 -6.29 -13.01
N GLY A 136 -8.37 -7.46 -13.56
CA GLY A 136 -7.38 -8.30 -14.23
C GLY A 136 -6.30 -8.79 -13.26
N VAL A 137 -5.03 -8.54 -13.57
CA VAL A 137 -3.89 -9.00 -12.77
C VAL A 137 -3.64 -8.10 -11.55
N PHE A 138 -4.05 -6.83 -11.60
CA PHE A 138 -3.70 -5.83 -10.59
C PHE A 138 -4.88 -5.48 -9.68
N TYR A 139 -4.57 -5.05 -8.46
CA TYR A 139 -5.54 -4.33 -7.64
C TYR A 139 -5.62 -2.87 -8.07
N THR A 140 -6.84 -2.33 -8.03
CA THR A 140 -7.11 -0.92 -8.27
C THR A 140 -7.97 -0.41 -7.12
N ARG A 141 -7.58 0.75 -6.58
CA ARG A 141 -8.38 1.47 -5.59
C ARG A 141 -9.66 1.95 -6.24
N ILE A 142 -10.81 1.74 -5.59
CA ILE A 142 -12.12 2.10 -6.16
C ILE A 142 -12.73 3.35 -5.54
N ASN A 143 -12.25 3.76 -4.36
CA ASN A 143 -12.70 4.97 -3.68
C ASN A 143 -11.65 6.08 -3.83
N THR A 144 -12.11 7.29 -4.14
CA THR A 144 -11.28 8.50 -4.32
C THR A 144 -10.76 8.99 -2.96
N ALA A 145 -11.64 9.16 -1.97
CA ALA A 145 -11.23 9.50 -0.60
C ALA A 145 -11.40 8.29 0.32
N PRO A 146 -10.56 8.13 1.37
CA PRO A 146 -10.76 7.09 2.37
C PRO A 146 -12.12 7.24 3.06
N TYR A 147 -12.80 6.12 3.30
CA TYR A 147 -13.96 6.12 4.18
C TYR A 147 -13.50 6.27 5.63
N ILE A 148 -14.16 7.13 6.39
CA ILE A 148 -13.75 7.48 7.75
C ILE A 148 -14.86 7.10 8.71
N VAL A 149 -14.54 6.25 9.69
CA VAL A 149 -15.43 5.90 10.80
C VAL A 149 -14.76 6.33 12.09
N ALA A 150 -15.45 7.13 12.88
CA ALA A 150 -14.93 7.67 14.13
C ALA A 150 -15.67 7.07 15.34
N SER A 151 -14.96 6.88 16.45
CA SER A 151 -15.53 6.49 17.73
C SER A 151 -15.02 7.34 18.87
N THR A 152 -15.92 7.71 19.78
CA THR A 152 -15.59 8.33 21.06
C THR A 152 -14.86 7.38 22.02
N ASN A 153 -14.83 6.08 21.72
CA ASN A 153 -14.12 5.08 22.52
C ASN A 153 -12.80 4.67 21.86
N SER A 154 -11.77 4.45 22.67
CA SER A 154 -10.42 4.03 22.24
C SER A 154 -10.31 2.54 21.94
N ARG A 155 -11.32 1.73 22.27
CA ARG A 155 -11.34 0.28 22.02
C ARG A 155 -12.57 -0.15 21.21
N LEU A 156 -12.32 -0.86 20.11
CA LEU A 156 -13.37 -1.50 19.32
C LEU A 156 -13.68 -2.89 19.85
N THR A 157 -14.97 -3.21 19.94
CA THR A 157 -15.47 -4.55 20.28
C THR A 157 -15.82 -5.38 19.04
N LYS A 158 -15.84 -4.76 17.86
CA LYS A 158 -16.22 -5.39 16.59
C LYS A 158 -15.06 -5.35 15.59
N ALA A 159 -15.00 -6.36 14.74
CA ALA A 159 -13.99 -6.44 13.68
C ALA A 159 -14.15 -5.30 12.65
N HIS A 160 -13.04 -4.84 12.09
CA HIS A 160 -13.00 -3.77 11.09
C HIS A 160 -13.91 -4.02 9.87
N THR A 161 -14.04 -5.28 9.43
CA THR A 161 -14.92 -5.66 8.31
C THR A 161 -16.40 -5.54 8.66
N TRP A 162 -16.78 -5.87 9.90
CA TRP A 162 -18.15 -5.71 10.38
C TRP A 162 -18.52 -4.23 10.49
N ILE A 163 -17.60 -3.41 11.01
CA ILE A 163 -17.77 -1.94 11.09
C ILE A 163 -17.95 -1.36 9.69
N PHE A 164 -17.05 -1.70 8.75
CA PHE A 164 -17.14 -1.24 7.37
C PHE A 164 -18.49 -1.60 6.72
N LYS A 165 -18.96 -2.84 6.87
CA LYS A 165 -20.25 -3.28 6.30
C LYS A 165 -21.45 -2.52 6.85
N ASN A 166 -21.47 -2.19 8.15
CA ASN A 166 -22.64 -1.53 8.73
C ASN A 166 -22.54 0.00 8.60
N SER A 167 -21.36 0.59 8.81
CA SER A 167 -21.20 2.04 8.72
C SER A 167 -21.08 2.56 7.29
N VAL A 168 -20.29 1.91 6.44
CA VAL A 168 -20.01 2.41 5.08
C VAL A 168 -20.97 1.83 4.05
N VAL A 169 -21.19 0.51 4.07
CA VAL A 169 -22.03 -0.15 3.06
C VAL A 169 -23.53 0.06 3.31
N LYS A 170 -23.99 -0.07 4.56
CA LYS A 170 -25.40 0.20 4.92
C LYS A 170 -25.68 1.66 5.26
N ASN A 171 -24.64 2.49 5.36
CA ASN A 171 -24.73 3.89 5.77
C ASN A 171 -25.48 4.10 7.11
N GLN A 172 -25.11 3.31 8.12
CA GLN A 172 -25.75 3.37 9.45
C GLN A 172 -24.73 3.79 10.50
N ASP A 173 -25.08 4.79 11.30
CA ASP A 173 -24.39 5.03 12.57
C ASP A 173 -24.66 3.86 13.51
N ILE A 174 -23.61 3.39 14.18
CA ILE A 174 -23.70 2.17 14.98
C ILE A 174 -23.56 2.52 16.45
N ASN A 175 -24.57 2.18 17.23
CA ASN A 175 -24.47 2.18 18.68
C ASN A 175 -23.90 0.81 19.13
N LEU A 176 -22.69 0.81 19.69
CA LEU A 176 -22.06 -0.40 20.23
C LEU A 176 -22.39 -0.61 21.71
N ASN A 177 -22.64 0.46 22.45
CA ASN A 177 -23.13 0.50 23.83
C ASN A 177 -23.47 1.93 24.23
N HIS A 178 -24.00 2.12 25.44
CA HIS A 178 -24.49 3.42 25.93
C HIS A 178 -23.52 4.61 25.79
N ASN A 179 -22.20 4.35 25.81
CA ASN A 179 -21.15 5.37 25.77
C ASN A 179 -20.33 5.34 24.46
N THR A 180 -20.60 4.40 23.56
CA THR A 180 -19.79 4.15 22.37
C THR A 180 -20.65 4.16 21.12
N GLN A 181 -20.49 5.23 20.35
CA GLN A 181 -21.06 5.37 19.03
C GLN A 181 -19.94 5.34 17.98
N LEU A 182 -20.21 4.66 16.87
CA LEU A 182 -19.43 4.77 15.64
C LEU A 182 -20.20 5.65 14.67
N MET A 183 -19.58 6.75 14.26
CA MET A 183 -20.14 7.72 13.33
C MET A 183 -19.46 7.58 11.98
N ASN A 184 -20.25 7.49 10.91
CA ASN A 184 -19.72 7.60 9.56
C ASN A 184 -19.41 9.07 9.26
N TRP A 185 -18.13 9.43 9.23
CA TRP A 185 -17.66 10.79 8.92
C TRP A 185 -17.29 10.97 7.45
N SER A 186 -17.48 9.93 6.63
CA SER A 186 -17.23 10.05 5.20
C SER A 186 -18.34 10.87 4.55
N SER A 187 -17.97 11.94 3.85
CA SER A 187 -18.87 12.65 2.92
C SER A 187 -19.15 11.85 1.65
N HIS A 188 -18.42 10.75 1.41
CA HIS A 188 -18.59 9.88 0.26
C HIS A 188 -19.34 8.63 0.69
N LEU A 189 -20.54 8.44 0.15
CA LEU A 189 -21.26 7.18 0.25
C LEU A 189 -20.57 6.15 -0.65
N TRP A 190 -20.59 4.88 -0.24
CA TRP A 190 -20.19 3.79 -1.12
C TRP A 190 -21.28 3.55 -2.17
N HIS A 191 -21.28 4.38 -3.20
CA HIS A 191 -22.09 4.22 -4.40
C HIS A 191 -21.36 3.28 -5.35
N SER A 192 -21.36 1.99 -5.03
CA SER A 192 -21.22 1.00 -6.10
C SER A 192 -22.60 0.75 -6.70
N ASP A 193 -22.69 0.48 -8.01
CA ASP A 193 -23.90 0.03 -8.76
C ASP A 193 -24.55 -1.26 -8.21
N ILE A 194 -24.17 -1.65 -7.00
CA ILE A 194 -24.64 -2.79 -6.25
C ILE A 194 -25.63 -2.32 -5.17
N ALA A 195 -25.72 -1.02 -4.84
CA ALA A 195 -26.76 -0.47 -3.97
C ALA A 195 -28.13 -0.31 -4.66
N THR A 196 -28.19 -0.41 -5.99
CA THR A 196 -29.39 -0.10 -6.81
C THR A 196 -30.11 -1.29 -7.42
N HIS A 197 -29.65 -2.53 -7.23
CA HIS A 197 -30.40 -3.71 -7.66
C HIS A 197 -30.58 -4.72 -6.51
N PRO A 198 -31.84 -5.09 -6.18
CA PRO A 198 -32.19 -6.03 -5.13
C PRO A 198 -31.62 -7.43 -5.38
#